data_AF-A0A956BN32-F1
#
_entry.id   AF-A0A956BN32-F1
#
_cell.length_a   1.000
_cell.length_b   1.000
_cell.length_c   1.000
_cell.angle_alpha   90.00
_cell.angle_beta   90.00
_cell.angle_gamma   90.00
#
_symmetry.space_group_name_H-M   'P 1'
#
loop_
_entity.id
_entity.type
_entity.pdbx_description
1 polymer ?
#
loop_
_entity_poly.entity_id
_entity_poly.type
_entity_poly.pdbx_seq_one_letter_code
_entity_poly.pdbx_strand_id
1 'polypeptide(L)'
;MSNVLENRPATTERPANRDALSPTLTAEIHRHLRYVLGTTPAEATPDEMLAAASHAVRNLVVDRMLVTRTRQAQSCRVAHVALTHEIGPRLAHDVHAMGLHHALDDALREVGLTLQDVARLEVPPALGTGDPADASLALLESLATHDLPATGYGLRFDYGLFRQVLVDGRQVEVPATWDAERSPWLIRRAAEAVWVPVFGRVAAQPPAPGEPASPWVDWQLLVGVPWDLPIVGHGGRTVQRLRLFSARADVDQDVTAFAPGDFTAAVRERLARESISKVVYPDDGSLEGEELRLLQA
;
A
#
# COMPACT_ATOMS: atom_id res chain seq x y z
N MET A 1 -45.19 13.20 -12.65
CA MET A 1 -45.09 12.39 -11.43
C MET A 1 -43.81 12.78 -10.73
N SER A 2 -43.94 13.60 -9.69
CA SER A 2 -42.84 14.11 -8.88
C SER A 2 -42.13 12.96 -8.17
N ASN A 3 -40.82 12.84 -8.36
CA ASN A 3 -39.96 12.16 -7.39
C ASN A 3 -39.04 13.22 -6.78
N VAL A 4 -39.52 13.71 -5.64
CA VAL A 4 -38.76 14.53 -4.71
C VAL A 4 -37.58 13.68 -4.26
N LEU A 5 -36.36 14.15 -4.56
CA LEU A 5 -35.17 13.71 -3.86
C LEU A 5 -35.33 14.15 -2.40
N GLU A 6 -35.89 13.29 -1.57
CA GLU A 6 -35.89 13.46 -0.12
C GLU A 6 -34.43 13.46 0.34
N ASN A 7 -33.91 14.67 0.52
CA ASN A 7 -32.65 14.95 1.15
C ASN A 7 -32.77 14.56 2.63
N ARG A 8 -32.56 13.27 2.94
CA ARG A 8 -32.42 12.82 4.32
C ARG A 8 -31.12 13.43 4.86
N PRO A 9 -31.15 14.22 5.95
CA PRO A 9 -29.91 14.66 6.57
C PRO A 9 -29.14 13.41 6.98
N ALA A 10 -27.90 13.30 6.53
CA ALA A 10 -26.96 12.34 7.09
C ALA A 10 -26.86 12.66 8.58
N THR A 11 -27.52 11.87 9.42
CA THR A 11 -27.32 11.91 10.85
C THR A 11 -25.86 11.48 11.08
N THR A 12 -24.99 12.48 11.20
CA THR A 12 -23.65 12.36 11.78
C THR A 12 -23.80 11.98 13.24
N GLU A 13 -24.15 10.71 13.48
CA GLU A 13 -23.85 10.09 14.77
C GLU A 13 -22.32 10.01 14.87
N ARG A 14 -21.76 11.04 15.51
CA ARG A 14 -20.38 11.04 16.00
C ARG A 14 -20.22 9.79 16.87
N PRO A 15 -19.36 8.81 16.51
CA PRO A 15 -19.24 7.60 17.27
C PRO A 15 -18.78 7.90 18.70
N ALA A 16 -19.25 7.07 19.61
CA ALA A 16 -19.17 7.17 21.06
C ALA A 16 -17.77 7.54 21.61
N ASN A 17 -17.81 8.29 22.72
CA ASN A 17 -16.75 8.75 23.61
C ASN A 17 -15.29 8.38 23.22
N ARG A 18 -14.62 9.30 22.52
CA ARG A 18 -13.26 9.14 21.99
C ARG A 18 -12.18 9.01 23.09
N ASP A 19 -12.45 9.51 24.30
CA ASP A 19 -11.54 9.40 25.45
C ASP A 19 -11.51 7.96 26.04
N ALA A 20 -12.53 7.15 25.75
CA ALA A 20 -12.62 5.77 26.26
C ALA A 20 -11.66 4.78 25.55
N LEU A 21 -11.02 5.19 24.46
CA LEU A 21 -10.14 4.33 23.65
C LEU A 21 -8.67 4.35 24.08
N SER A 22 -8.25 5.31 24.92
CA SER A 22 -6.86 5.42 25.38
C SER A 22 -6.35 4.11 26.02
N PRO A 23 -7.06 3.49 26.99
CA PRO A 23 -6.60 2.23 27.58
C PRO A 23 -6.46 1.08 26.57
N THR A 24 -7.35 1.05 25.57
CA THR A 24 -7.29 0.07 24.48
C THR A 24 -6.05 0.30 23.61
N LEU A 25 -5.74 1.55 23.26
CA LEU A 25 -4.54 1.89 22.48
C LEU A 25 -3.26 1.58 23.26
N THR A 26 -3.19 1.93 24.55
CA THR A 26 -2.07 1.56 25.43
C THR A 26 -1.85 0.04 25.43
N ALA A 27 -2.92 -0.73 25.61
CA ALA A 27 -2.85 -2.19 25.60
C ALA A 27 -2.36 -2.74 24.25
N GLU A 28 -2.83 -2.18 23.13
CA GLU A 28 -2.39 -2.60 21.79
C GLU A 28 -0.92 -2.24 21.51
N ILE A 29 -0.45 -1.06 21.94
CA ILE A 29 0.95 -0.66 21.86
C ILE A 29 1.82 -1.66 22.63
N HIS A 30 1.48 -1.93 23.89
CA HIS A 30 2.22 -2.87 24.74
C HIS A 30 2.20 -4.29 24.16
N ARG A 31 1.06 -4.72 23.60
CA ARG A 31 0.90 -6.02 22.96
C ARG A 31 1.81 -6.14 21.73
N HIS A 32 1.89 -5.09 20.92
CA HIS A 32 2.76 -5.08 19.74
C HIS A 32 4.24 -5.11 20.13
N LEU A 33 4.66 -4.24 21.06
CA LEU A 33 6.02 -4.24 21.60
C LEU A 33 6.43 -5.63 22.11
N ARG A 34 5.56 -6.27 22.90
CA ARG A 34 5.85 -7.57 23.51
C ARG A 34 5.87 -8.73 22.53
N TYR A 35 4.85 -8.86 21.69
CA TYR A 35 4.63 -10.09 20.92
C TYR A 35 5.13 -10.01 19.48
N VAL A 36 5.34 -8.80 18.95
CA VAL A 36 5.85 -8.62 17.58
C VAL A 36 7.31 -8.18 17.62
N LEU A 37 7.67 -7.24 18.49
CA LEU A 37 9.02 -6.69 18.56
C LEU A 37 9.89 -7.34 19.64
N GLY A 38 9.28 -8.09 20.58
CA GLY A 38 10.02 -8.78 21.64
C GLY A 38 10.67 -7.83 22.65
N THR A 39 10.15 -6.61 22.82
CA THR A 39 10.69 -5.56 23.70
C THR A 39 9.66 -5.11 24.74
N THR A 40 10.08 -4.27 25.68
CA THR A 40 9.23 -3.65 26.71
C THR A 40 9.10 -2.14 26.47
N PRO A 41 8.04 -1.49 26.98
CA PRO A 41 7.91 -0.03 26.84
C PRO A 41 9.10 0.76 27.38
N ALA A 42 9.81 0.24 28.39
CA ALA A 42 10.96 0.90 29.00
C ALA A 42 12.26 0.77 28.17
N GLU A 43 12.35 -0.24 27.31
CA GLU A 43 13.54 -0.55 26.50
C GLU A 43 13.33 -0.23 25.01
N ALA A 44 12.09 0.02 24.60
CA ALA A 44 11.73 0.29 23.22
C ALA A 44 12.47 1.52 22.68
N THR A 45 13.10 1.35 21.53
CA THR A 45 13.64 2.47 20.76
C THR A 45 12.51 3.36 20.21
N PRO A 46 12.81 4.62 19.82
CA PRO A 46 11.79 5.49 19.22
C PRO A 46 11.13 4.89 17.96
N ASP A 47 11.89 4.17 17.13
CA ASP A 47 11.37 3.51 15.92
C ASP A 47 10.45 2.32 16.26
N GLU A 48 10.77 1.55 17.30
CA GLU A 48 9.90 0.47 17.79
C GLU A 48 8.61 1.02 18.39
N MET A 49 8.68 2.16 19.08
CA MET A 49 7.49 2.85 19.58
C MET A 49 6.62 3.38 18.44
N LEU A 50 7.22 3.98 17.41
CA LEU A 50 6.51 4.37 16.20
C LEU A 50 5.80 3.15 15.59
N ALA A 51 6.51 2.04 15.38
CA ALA A 51 5.92 0.83 14.81
C ALA A 51 4.74 0.32 15.65
N ALA A 52 4.89 0.25 16.97
CA ALA A 52 3.84 -0.18 17.89
C ALA A 52 2.61 0.76 17.86
N ALA A 53 2.81 2.08 17.87
CA ALA A 53 1.74 3.06 17.77
C ALA A 53 1.01 2.97 16.41
N SER A 54 1.75 2.88 15.31
CA SER A 54 1.18 2.70 13.96
C SER A 54 0.37 1.42 13.86
N HIS A 55 0.84 0.31 14.43
CA HIS A 55 0.07 -0.94 14.43
C HIS A 55 -1.18 -0.88 15.30
N ALA A 56 -1.13 -0.21 16.46
CA ALA A 56 -2.30 -0.02 17.32
C ALA A 56 -3.40 0.78 16.60
N VAL A 57 -3.02 1.88 15.92
CA VAL A 57 -3.95 2.66 15.09
C VAL A 57 -4.46 1.84 13.91
N ARG A 58 -3.56 1.14 13.20
CA ARG A 58 -3.93 0.31 12.04
C ARG A 58 -4.96 -0.75 12.41
N ASN A 59 -4.89 -1.37 13.59
CA ASN A 59 -5.86 -2.39 13.99
C ASN A 59 -7.29 -1.81 13.97
N LEU A 60 -7.49 -0.62 14.53
CA LEU A 60 -8.77 0.09 14.48
C LEU A 60 -9.19 0.45 13.05
N VAL A 61 -8.23 0.89 12.22
CA VAL A 61 -8.47 1.20 10.80
C VAL A 61 -8.90 -0.05 10.02
N VAL A 62 -8.26 -1.20 10.28
CA VAL A 62 -8.59 -2.48 9.63
C VAL A 62 -9.97 -2.97 10.04
N ASP A 63 -10.34 -2.89 11.32
CA ASP A 63 -11.69 -3.22 11.76
C ASP A 63 -12.73 -2.39 10.99
N ARG A 64 -12.46 -1.10 10.83
CA ARG A 64 -13.31 -0.18 10.06
C ARG A 64 -13.34 -0.50 8.57
N MET A 65 -12.20 -0.92 8.00
CA MET A 65 -12.10 -1.38 6.61
C MET A 65 -12.94 -2.64 6.37
N LEU A 66 -12.94 -3.59 7.30
CA LEU A 66 -13.76 -4.80 7.21
C LEU A 66 -15.25 -4.48 7.30
N VAL A 67 -15.66 -3.61 8.22
CA VAL A 67 -17.05 -3.12 8.31
C VAL A 67 -17.46 -2.41 7.01
N THR A 68 -16.60 -1.56 6.46
CA THR A 68 -16.83 -0.86 5.19
C THR A 68 -17.02 -1.85 4.04
N ARG A 69 -16.15 -2.87 3.96
CA ARG A 69 -16.22 -3.92 2.94
C ARG A 69 -17.54 -4.68 2.98
N THR A 70 -18.01 -5.07 4.17
CA THR A 70 -19.30 -5.75 4.33
C THR A 70 -20.46 -4.83 3.97
N ARG A 71 -20.44 -3.57 4.43
CA ARG A 71 -21.51 -2.59 4.14
C ARG A 71 -21.65 -2.30 2.65
N GLN A 72 -20.53 -2.25 1.91
CA GLN A 72 -20.49 -1.92 0.49
C GLN A 72 -20.34 -3.17 -0.41
N ALA A 73 -20.62 -4.38 0.08
CA ALA A 73 -20.30 -5.62 -0.63
C ALA A 73 -21.05 -5.75 -1.98
N GLN A 74 -22.27 -5.21 -2.07
CA GLN A 74 -23.13 -5.27 -3.26
C GLN A 74 -23.17 -3.96 -4.04
N SER A 75 -22.35 -2.97 -3.66
CA SER A 75 -22.36 -1.66 -4.31
C SER A 75 -21.53 -1.65 -5.59
N CYS A 76 -21.98 -0.90 -6.60
CA CYS A 76 -21.12 -0.54 -7.72
C CYS A 76 -19.93 0.29 -7.19
N ARG A 77 -18.73 0.02 -7.72
CA ARG A 77 -17.47 0.56 -7.19
C ARG A 77 -16.68 1.28 -8.27
N VAL A 78 -16.13 2.44 -7.92
CA VAL A 78 -15.14 3.13 -8.74
C VAL A 78 -13.81 2.38 -8.67
N ALA A 79 -13.26 1.99 -9.81
CA ALA A 79 -11.89 1.50 -9.91
C ALA A 79 -11.00 2.66 -10.36
N HIS A 80 -10.21 3.21 -9.44
CA HIS A 80 -9.25 4.26 -9.75
C HIS A 80 -7.87 3.63 -9.98
N VAL A 81 -7.39 3.66 -11.21
CA VAL A 81 -6.10 3.07 -11.59
C VAL A 81 -5.11 4.20 -11.83
N ALA A 82 -4.03 4.22 -11.07
CA ALA A 82 -2.90 5.12 -11.26
C ALA A 82 -1.62 4.38 -10.90
N LEU A 83 -0.57 4.54 -11.72
CA LEU A 83 0.70 3.85 -11.50
C LEU A 83 1.31 4.22 -10.13
N THR A 84 1.22 5.50 -9.78
CA THR A 84 1.86 6.13 -8.63
C THR A 84 0.85 6.84 -7.72
N HIS A 85 1.14 6.84 -6.43
CA HIS A 85 0.32 7.49 -5.39
C HIS A 85 1.26 8.22 -4.42
N GLU A 86 1.09 9.52 -4.23
CA GLU A 86 1.90 10.26 -3.26
C GLU A 86 1.30 10.04 -1.87
N ILE A 87 1.95 9.17 -1.08
CA ILE A 87 1.47 8.82 0.25
C ILE A 87 2.33 9.53 1.28
N GLY A 88 1.77 10.54 1.95
CA GLY A 88 2.40 11.17 3.10
C GLY A 88 2.47 10.25 4.35
N PRO A 89 3.08 10.72 5.45
CA PRO A 89 3.08 10.00 6.72
C PRO A 89 1.65 9.67 7.16
N ARG A 90 1.41 8.42 7.57
CA ARG A 90 0.04 7.93 7.80
C ARG A 90 -0.38 8.00 9.26
N LEU A 91 0.54 7.93 10.22
CA LEU A 91 0.17 7.89 11.65
C LEU A 91 -0.65 9.11 12.05
N ALA A 92 -0.09 10.31 11.86
CA ALA A 92 -0.78 11.55 12.23
C ALA A 92 -2.06 11.76 11.39
N HIS A 93 -2.00 11.42 10.10
CA HIS A 93 -3.15 11.54 9.20
C HIS A 93 -4.31 10.64 9.63
N ASP A 94 -4.08 9.35 9.80
CA ASP A 94 -5.12 8.36 10.13
C ASP A 94 -5.67 8.61 11.54
N VAL A 95 -4.81 9.00 12.49
CA VAL A 95 -5.23 9.42 13.83
C VAL A 95 -6.18 10.62 13.76
N HIS A 96 -5.87 11.61 12.93
CA HIS A 96 -6.74 12.77 12.72
C HIS A 96 -8.06 12.34 12.05
N ALA A 97 -7.99 11.59 10.95
CA ALA A 97 -9.17 11.16 10.19
C ALA A 97 -10.11 10.28 11.02
N MET A 98 -9.58 9.41 11.87
CA MET A 98 -10.33 8.58 12.82
C MET A 98 -10.80 9.35 14.06
N GLY A 99 -10.24 10.53 14.33
CA GLY A 99 -10.51 11.31 15.53
C GLY A 99 -9.92 10.71 16.81
N LEU A 100 -8.77 10.07 16.70
CA LEU A 100 -8.07 9.36 17.79
C LEU A 100 -6.99 10.21 18.48
N HIS A 101 -6.85 11.49 18.13
CA HIS A 101 -5.73 12.32 18.58
C HIS A 101 -5.56 12.31 20.10
N HIS A 102 -6.62 12.63 20.86
CA HIS A 102 -6.51 12.66 22.33
C HIS A 102 -6.21 11.26 22.90
N ALA A 103 -6.90 10.24 22.41
CA ALA A 103 -6.75 8.88 22.90
C ALA A 103 -5.33 8.32 22.71
N LEU A 104 -4.73 8.52 21.53
CA LEU A 104 -3.37 8.04 21.26
C LEU A 104 -2.33 8.86 22.01
N ASP A 105 -2.52 10.17 22.09
CA ASP A 105 -1.60 11.06 22.78
C ASP A 105 -1.59 10.78 24.30
N ASP A 106 -2.74 10.47 24.91
CA ASP A 106 -2.82 10.00 26.30
C ASP A 106 -2.15 8.65 26.50
N ALA A 107 -2.33 7.70 25.58
CA ALA A 107 -1.67 6.40 25.64
C ALA A 107 -0.13 6.52 25.57
N LEU A 108 0.38 7.43 24.74
CA LEU A 108 1.82 7.68 24.62
C LEU A 108 2.39 8.44 25.82
N ARG A 109 1.59 9.28 26.50
CA ARG A 109 2.03 9.99 27.71
C ARG A 109 2.38 9.05 28.86
N GLU A 110 1.77 7.87 28.95
CA GLU A 110 2.11 6.87 29.97
C GLU A 110 3.56 6.43 29.90
N VAL A 111 4.17 6.52 28.71
CA VAL A 111 5.58 6.18 28.45
C VAL A 111 6.44 7.42 28.20
N GLY A 112 5.92 8.62 28.51
CA GLY A 112 6.65 9.88 28.42
C GLY A 112 6.84 10.43 27.01
N LEU A 113 6.00 10.01 26.05
CA LEU A 113 6.05 10.46 24.66
C LEU A 113 4.75 11.16 24.26
N THR A 114 4.80 11.93 23.17
CA THR A 114 3.62 12.50 22.52
C THR A 114 3.41 11.91 21.13
N LEU A 115 2.21 12.07 20.57
CA LEU A 115 1.94 11.73 19.16
C LEU A 115 2.94 12.44 18.24
N GLN A 116 3.27 13.68 18.55
CA GLN A 116 4.19 14.46 17.73
C GLN A 116 5.61 13.85 17.77
N ASP A 117 6.08 13.37 18.91
CA ASP A 117 7.41 12.76 19.04
C ASP A 117 7.55 11.51 18.18
N VAL A 118 6.54 10.64 18.16
CA VAL A 118 6.56 9.43 17.34
C VAL A 118 6.30 9.71 15.86
N ALA A 119 5.33 10.56 15.53
CA ALA A 119 4.95 10.84 14.14
C ALA A 119 6.06 11.54 13.33
N ARG A 120 6.95 12.29 14.01
CA ARG A 120 8.13 12.92 13.40
C ARG A 120 9.14 11.92 12.84
N LEU A 121 9.13 10.68 13.33
CA LEU A 121 10.05 9.60 12.91
C LEU A 121 9.55 8.86 11.68
N GLU A 122 8.26 9.01 11.32
CA GLU A 122 7.65 8.25 10.23
C GLU A 122 8.21 8.67 8.88
N VAL A 123 8.80 7.71 8.17
CA VAL A 123 9.21 7.87 6.78
C VAL A 123 7.99 7.58 5.88
N PRO A 124 7.57 8.54 5.03
CA PRO A 124 6.43 8.34 4.14
C PRO A 124 6.70 7.23 3.11
N PRO A 125 5.68 6.46 2.70
CA PRO A 125 5.82 5.51 1.60
C PRO A 125 6.21 6.20 0.28
N ALA A 126 7.33 5.80 -0.32
CA ALA A 126 7.77 6.34 -1.61
C ALA A 126 7.07 5.60 -2.77
N LEU A 127 5.78 5.87 -2.94
CA LEU A 127 4.90 5.20 -3.91
C LEU A 127 4.57 6.07 -5.14
N GLY A 128 5.09 7.30 -5.21
CA GLY A 128 4.85 8.23 -6.30
C GLY A 128 5.67 9.50 -6.18
N THR A 129 5.40 10.44 -7.07
CA THR A 129 5.80 11.84 -6.96
C THR A 129 4.93 12.72 -7.85
N GLY A 130 4.77 13.99 -7.48
CA GLY A 130 4.18 15.05 -8.30
C GLY A 130 2.65 15.11 -8.32
N ASP A 131 2.12 16.17 -8.92
CA ASP A 131 0.69 16.53 -8.89
C ASP A 131 -0.30 15.41 -9.25
N PRO A 132 -0.04 14.53 -10.26
CA PRO A 132 -0.95 13.44 -10.56
C PRO A 132 -1.06 12.41 -9.43
N ALA A 133 0.04 12.15 -8.73
CA ALA A 133 0.10 11.21 -7.62
C ALA A 133 -0.59 11.78 -6.38
N ASP A 134 -0.47 13.09 -6.14
CA ASP A 134 -1.20 13.82 -5.09
C ASP A 134 -2.71 13.79 -5.31
N ALA A 135 -3.15 14.06 -6.54
CA ALA A 135 -4.56 14.06 -6.92
C ALA A 135 -5.22 12.69 -6.71
N SER A 136 -4.45 11.60 -6.89
CA SER A 136 -4.93 10.23 -6.71
C SER A 136 -5.33 9.94 -5.26
N LEU A 137 -4.46 10.26 -4.29
CA LEU A 137 -4.75 10.04 -2.87
C LEU A 137 -5.93 10.91 -2.40
N ALA A 138 -5.91 12.20 -2.75
CA ALA A 138 -6.98 13.13 -2.38
C ALA A 138 -8.35 12.69 -2.92
N LEU A 139 -8.39 12.14 -4.14
CA LEU A 139 -9.60 11.56 -4.70
C LEU A 139 -10.10 10.37 -3.87
N LEU A 140 -9.22 9.42 -3.53
CA LEU A 140 -9.59 8.23 -2.75
C LEU A 140 -10.09 8.60 -1.34
N GLU A 141 -9.45 9.55 -0.68
CA GLU A 141 -9.84 10.07 0.64
C GLU A 141 -11.18 10.83 0.57
N SER A 142 -11.42 11.60 -0.50
CA SER A 142 -12.70 12.26 -0.73
C SER A 142 -13.84 11.27 -0.96
N LEU A 143 -13.62 10.25 -1.80
CA LEU A 143 -14.59 9.17 -2.01
C LEU A 143 -14.88 8.42 -0.71
N ALA A 144 -13.85 8.19 0.12
CA ALA A 144 -14.01 7.55 1.42
C ALA A 144 -14.88 8.42 2.35
N THR A 145 -14.57 9.71 2.44
CA THR A 145 -15.30 10.67 3.27
C THR A 145 -16.78 10.74 2.91
N HIS A 146 -17.11 10.68 1.61
CA HIS A 146 -18.48 10.70 1.11
C HIS A 146 -19.15 9.32 1.08
N ASP A 147 -18.49 8.27 1.58
CA ASP A 147 -18.96 6.88 1.57
C ASP A 147 -19.32 6.36 0.17
N LEU A 148 -18.58 6.84 -0.83
CA LEU A 148 -18.66 6.37 -2.20
C LEU A 148 -17.73 5.16 -2.35
N PRO A 149 -18.25 3.98 -2.73
CA PRO A 149 -17.44 2.78 -2.90
C PRO A 149 -16.42 2.97 -4.02
N ALA A 150 -15.14 2.80 -3.67
CA ALA A 150 -14.00 2.89 -4.56
C ALA A 150 -12.91 1.87 -4.19
N THR A 151 -11.96 1.68 -5.09
CA THR A 151 -10.67 1.02 -4.82
C THR A 151 -9.63 1.70 -5.69
N GLY A 152 -8.54 2.12 -5.07
CA GLY A 152 -7.34 2.54 -5.77
C GLY A 152 -6.52 1.33 -6.21
N TYR A 153 -5.86 1.41 -7.36
CA TYR A 153 -4.90 0.43 -7.84
C TYR A 153 -3.62 1.14 -8.27
N GLY A 154 -2.46 0.51 -8.02
CA GLY A 154 -1.15 0.99 -8.45
C GLY A 154 -0.04 -0.04 -8.23
N LEU A 155 1.22 0.38 -8.33
CA LEU A 155 2.38 -0.46 -8.02
C LEU A 155 2.95 -0.15 -6.63
N ARG A 156 3.47 -1.18 -5.97
CA ARG A 156 4.25 -1.05 -4.72
C ARG A 156 5.72 -0.99 -5.08
N PHE A 157 6.27 0.21 -5.16
CA PHE A 157 7.70 0.43 -5.40
C PHE A 157 8.54 0.13 -4.16
N ASP A 158 9.77 -0.37 -4.31
CA ASP A 158 10.67 -0.59 -3.17
C ASP A 158 11.49 0.68 -2.82
N TYR A 159 11.86 1.49 -3.82
CA TYR A 159 12.79 2.61 -3.66
C TYR A 159 12.23 3.97 -4.07
N GLY A 160 10.97 4.02 -4.52
CA GLY A 160 10.36 5.26 -5.01
C GLY A 160 11.09 5.84 -6.22
N LEU A 161 11.09 7.17 -6.35
CA LEU A 161 11.87 7.88 -7.38
C LEU A 161 13.32 8.09 -6.89
N PHE A 162 13.54 9.04 -5.98
CA PHE A 162 14.79 9.24 -5.25
C PHE A 162 14.55 10.18 -4.06
N ARG A 163 15.50 10.21 -3.12
CA ARG A 163 15.63 11.25 -2.10
C ARG A 163 16.68 12.25 -2.56
N GLN A 164 16.30 13.53 -2.60
CA GLN A 164 17.20 14.63 -2.93
C GLN A 164 18.10 14.96 -1.75
N VAL A 165 19.41 15.05 -1.98
CA VAL A 165 20.40 15.57 -1.03
C VAL A 165 21.18 16.68 -1.70
N LEU A 166 21.48 17.76 -0.96
CA LEU A 166 22.35 18.83 -1.44
C LEU A 166 23.77 18.61 -0.92
N VAL A 167 24.71 18.33 -1.84
CA VAL A 167 26.15 18.21 -1.55
C VAL A 167 26.86 19.31 -2.33
N ASP A 168 27.57 20.19 -1.62
CA ASP A 168 28.29 21.33 -2.22
C ASP A 168 27.41 22.21 -3.14
N GLY A 169 26.15 22.44 -2.74
CA GLY A 169 25.18 23.24 -3.50
C GLY A 169 24.64 22.55 -4.76
N ARG A 170 24.90 21.25 -4.95
CA ARG A 170 24.40 20.46 -6.08
C ARG A 170 23.46 19.37 -5.60
N GLN A 171 22.45 19.08 -6.40
CA GLN A 171 21.58 17.93 -6.20
C GLN A 171 22.37 16.63 -6.40
N VAL A 172 22.21 15.72 -5.44
CA VAL A 172 22.64 14.34 -5.50
C VAL A 172 21.43 13.47 -5.18
N GLU A 173 21.21 12.46 -6.01
CA GLU A 173 20.09 11.53 -5.91
C GLU A 173 20.54 10.28 -5.16
N VAL A 174 19.80 9.92 -4.11
CA VAL A 174 20.03 8.66 -3.37
C VAL A 174 18.71 7.90 -3.25
N PRO A 175 18.70 6.57 -3.09
CA PRO A 175 17.46 5.81 -2.94
C PRO A 175 16.60 6.32 -1.78
N ALA A 176 15.27 6.24 -1.92
CA ALA A 176 14.38 6.51 -0.80
C ALA A 176 14.63 5.49 0.33
N THR A 177 14.49 5.94 1.58
CA THR A 177 14.82 5.14 2.76
C THR A 177 13.61 4.47 3.41
N TRP A 178 12.45 4.49 2.76
CA TRP A 178 11.27 3.85 3.32
C TRP A 178 11.41 2.33 3.22
N ASP A 179 11.06 1.63 4.30
CA ASP A 179 11.07 0.17 4.32
C ASP A 179 9.70 -0.35 3.92
N ALA A 180 9.54 -0.63 2.62
CA ALA A 180 8.28 -1.08 2.06
C ALA A 180 7.84 -2.46 2.55
N GLU A 181 8.76 -3.32 2.99
CA GLU A 181 8.44 -4.66 3.51
C GLU A 181 8.05 -4.60 4.99
N ARG A 182 8.65 -3.68 5.76
CA ARG A 182 8.34 -3.48 7.19
C ARG A 182 7.30 -2.40 7.45
N SER A 183 6.75 -1.77 6.41
CA SER A 183 5.72 -0.74 6.54
C SER A 183 4.54 -1.25 7.37
N PRO A 184 4.18 -0.58 8.48
CA PRO A 184 3.07 -1.04 9.32
C PRO A 184 1.74 -0.91 8.59
N TRP A 185 1.63 -0.06 7.55
CA TRP A 185 0.39 0.27 6.86
C TRP A 185 0.02 -0.69 5.72
N LEU A 186 1.01 -1.39 5.17
CA LEU A 186 0.82 -2.32 4.06
C LEU A 186 0.36 -3.70 4.55
N ILE A 187 -0.66 -4.25 3.90
CA ILE A 187 -1.21 -5.57 4.21
C ILE A 187 -1.01 -6.49 3.02
N ARG A 188 -0.03 -7.40 3.11
CA ARG A 188 0.24 -8.38 2.04
C ARG A 188 -0.94 -9.32 1.82
N ARG A 189 -1.31 -9.54 0.56
CA ARG A 189 -2.38 -10.45 0.11
C ARG A 189 -1.83 -11.53 -0.83
N ALA A 190 -0.87 -12.32 -0.34
CA ALA A 190 -0.19 -13.33 -1.15
C ALA A 190 -1.14 -14.35 -1.80
N ALA A 191 -2.23 -14.72 -1.13
CA ALA A 191 -3.25 -15.62 -1.66
C ALA A 191 -4.09 -15.02 -2.81
N GLU A 192 -3.99 -13.72 -3.04
CA GLU A 192 -4.67 -13.00 -4.12
C GLU A 192 -3.69 -12.61 -5.25
N ALA A 193 -2.56 -13.32 -5.35
CA ALA A 193 -1.58 -13.10 -6.42
C ALA A 193 -2.24 -13.26 -7.80
N VAL A 194 -1.87 -12.39 -8.73
CA VAL A 194 -2.36 -12.40 -10.11
C VAL A 194 -1.24 -12.75 -11.06
N TRP A 195 -1.57 -13.54 -12.08
CA TRP A 195 -0.65 -13.93 -13.14
C TRP A 195 -0.90 -13.03 -14.34
N VAL A 196 0.16 -12.37 -14.79
CA VAL A 196 0.12 -11.42 -15.90
C VAL A 196 1.02 -11.98 -17.01
N PRO A 197 0.44 -12.58 -18.06
CA PRO A 197 1.21 -12.97 -19.23
C PRO A 197 1.74 -11.71 -19.93
N VAL A 198 2.96 -11.76 -20.44
CA VAL A 198 3.63 -10.69 -21.19
C VAL A 198 4.45 -11.29 -22.33
N PHE A 199 4.86 -10.45 -23.28
CA PHE A 199 5.55 -10.90 -24.52
C PHE A 199 4.74 -11.88 -25.35
N GLY A 200 5.38 -12.89 -25.95
CA GLY A 200 4.74 -13.89 -26.80
C GLY A 200 4.25 -13.34 -28.14
N ARG A 201 3.33 -14.08 -28.76
CA ARG A 201 2.79 -13.77 -30.09
C ARG A 201 1.38 -14.32 -30.27
N VAL A 202 0.66 -13.74 -31.22
CA VAL A 202 -0.64 -14.28 -31.65
C VAL A 202 -0.39 -15.38 -32.69
N ALA A 203 -0.88 -16.59 -32.42
CA ALA A 203 -0.84 -17.72 -33.32
C ALA A 203 -1.64 -17.42 -34.59
N ALA A 204 -1.08 -17.80 -35.75
CA ALA A 204 -1.69 -17.54 -37.06
C ALA A 204 -2.89 -18.44 -37.35
N GLN A 205 -3.02 -19.57 -36.64
CA GLN A 205 -4.13 -20.50 -36.79
C GLN A 205 -5.01 -20.46 -35.54
N PRO A 206 -6.34 -20.58 -35.68
CA PRO A 206 -7.23 -20.70 -34.54
C PRO A 206 -6.88 -21.96 -33.73
N PRO A 207 -7.08 -21.94 -32.41
CA PRO A 207 -6.82 -23.09 -31.54
C PRO A 207 -7.62 -24.31 -32.02
N ALA A 208 -7.02 -25.50 -31.92
CA ALA A 208 -7.68 -26.74 -32.30
C ALA A 208 -8.90 -27.00 -31.39
N PRO A 209 -9.87 -27.84 -31.81
CA PRO A 209 -10.98 -28.22 -30.94
C PRO A 209 -10.48 -28.84 -29.63
N GLY A 210 -10.73 -28.18 -28.49
CA GLY A 210 -10.28 -28.61 -27.17
C GLY A 210 -9.07 -27.84 -26.61
N GLU A 211 -8.44 -26.98 -27.40
CA GLU A 211 -7.40 -26.05 -26.93
C GLU A 211 -8.01 -24.75 -26.36
N PRO A 212 -7.28 -24.04 -25.48
CA PRO A 212 -7.74 -22.74 -24.97
C PRO A 212 -8.03 -21.77 -26.11
N ALA A 213 -9.16 -21.08 -26.03
CA ALA A 213 -9.65 -20.18 -27.08
C ALA A 213 -8.75 -18.96 -27.37
N SER A 214 -7.69 -18.75 -26.57
CA SER A 214 -6.76 -17.63 -26.75
C SER A 214 -5.73 -17.98 -27.82
N PRO A 215 -5.60 -17.18 -28.89
CA PRO A 215 -4.52 -17.34 -29.85
C PRO A 215 -3.17 -16.84 -29.31
N TRP A 216 -3.09 -16.30 -28.09
CA TRP A 216 -1.83 -15.79 -27.53
C TRP A 216 -0.99 -16.91 -26.94
N VAL A 217 0.19 -17.15 -27.54
CA VAL A 217 1.12 -18.24 -27.21
C VAL A 217 2.53 -17.70 -27.00
N ASP A 218 3.43 -18.55 -26.47
CA ASP A 218 4.84 -18.24 -26.23
C ASP A 218 5.08 -17.03 -25.30
N TRP A 219 4.13 -16.74 -24.42
CA TRP A 219 4.21 -15.67 -23.43
C TRP A 219 5.14 -16.05 -22.26
N GLN A 220 5.61 -15.03 -21.55
CA GLN A 220 6.27 -15.16 -20.24
C GLN A 220 5.30 -14.74 -19.14
N LEU A 221 5.51 -15.27 -17.92
CA LEU A 221 4.65 -14.96 -16.78
C LEU A 221 5.30 -13.97 -15.83
N LEU A 222 4.54 -12.94 -15.44
CA LEU A 222 4.81 -12.10 -14.29
C LEU A 222 3.80 -12.40 -13.18
N VAL A 223 4.24 -12.36 -11.92
CA VAL A 223 3.36 -12.53 -10.78
C VAL A 223 3.24 -11.20 -10.04
N GLY A 224 2.03 -10.63 -10.04
CA GLY A 224 1.68 -9.46 -9.25
C GLY A 224 1.15 -9.87 -7.87
N VAL A 225 1.91 -9.60 -6.80
CA VAL A 225 1.46 -9.86 -5.43
C VAL A 225 0.82 -8.59 -4.86
N PRO A 226 -0.47 -8.59 -4.49
CA PRO A 226 -1.13 -7.42 -3.97
C PRO A 226 -0.76 -7.11 -2.52
N TRP A 227 -0.75 -5.84 -2.21
CA TRP A 227 -0.65 -5.25 -0.88
C TRP A 227 -1.75 -4.20 -0.74
N ASP A 228 -2.59 -4.33 0.28
CA ASP A 228 -3.63 -3.34 0.54
C ASP A 228 -3.09 -2.28 1.51
N LEU A 229 -3.23 -0.99 1.17
CA LEU A 229 -3.04 0.17 2.04
C LEU A 229 -4.44 0.75 2.37
N PRO A 230 -4.87 0.78 3.64
CA PRO A 230 -6.16 1.36 4.01
C PRO A 230 -6.19 2.88 3.81
N ILE A 231 -7.25 3.40 3.19
CA ILE A 231 -7.47 4.84 2.97
C ILE A 231 -8.66 5.30 3.80
N VAL A 232 -8.39 6.11 4.82
CA VAL A 232 -9.38 6.55 5.81
C VAL A 232 -10.09 7.80 5.33
N GLY A 233 -11.42 7.76 5.23
CA GLY A 233 -12.23 8.96 5.02
C GLY A 233 -12.37 9.78 6.31
N HIS A 234 -12.54 11.09 6.19
CA HIS A 234 -12.70 11.97 7.33
C HIS A 234 -13.88 11.53 8.23
N GLY A 235 -13.64 11.49 9.54
CA GLY A 235 -14.59 10.97 10.53
C GLY A 235 -14.52 9.46 10.72
N GLY A 236 -13.68 8.74 9.97
CA GLY A 236 -13.38 7.32 10.18
C GLY A 236 -14.58 6.40 9.98
N ARG A 237 -15.60 6.81 9.21
CA ARG A 237 -16.81 5.98 8.97
C ARG A 237 -16.61 4.95 7.87
N THR A 238 -15.76 5.28 6.90
CA THR A 238 -15.51 4.51 5.69
C THR A 238 -14.00 4.45 5.51
N VAL A 239 -13.49 3.23 5.39
CA VAL A 239 -12.09 2.98 5.08
C VAL A 239 -12.03 2.14 3.81
N GLN A 240 -11.44 2.73 2.78
CA GLN A 240 -11.29 2.10 1.48
C GLN A 240 -9.93 1.42 1.39
N ARG A 241 -9.67 0.72 0.28
CA ARG A 241 -8.34 0.16 0.01
C ARG A 241 -7.71 0.83 -1.21
N LEU A 242 -6.42 1.10 -1.11
CA LEU A 242 -5.51 1.25 -2.22
C LEU A 242 -4.75 -0.07 -2.36
N ARG A 243 -4.93 -0.77 -3.48
CA ARG A 243 -4.28 -2.05 -3.75
C ARG A 243 -3.05 -1.83 -4.64
N LEU A 244 -1.89 -2.16 -4.10
CA LEU A 244 -0.60 -1.96 -4.74
C LEU A 244 0.02 -3.31 -5.10
N PHE A 245 0.51 -3.48 -6.31
CA PHE A 245 1.11 -4.74 -6.74
C PHE A 245 2.65 -4.66 -6.67
N SER A 246 3.26 -5.66 -6.04
CA SER A 246 4.70 -5.91 -6.20
C SER A 246 4.92 -6.99 -7.25
N ALA A 247 5.80 -6.73 -8.21
CA ALA A 247 6.22 -7.73 -9.17
C ALA A 247 7.12 -8.76 -8.46
N ARG A 248 6.82 -10.04 -8.68
CA ARG A 248 7.61 -11.17 -8.22
C ARG A 248 7.88 -12.09 -9.40
N ALA A 249 9.07 -12.68 -9.41
CA ALA A 249 9.27 -13.87 -10.23
C ALA A 249 8.39 -14.99 -9.69
N ASP A 250 7.89 -15.83 -10.60
CA ASP A 250 7.17 -17.03 -10.23
C ASP A 250 8.03 -17.88 -9.30
N VAL A 251 7.45 -18.29 -8.17
CA VAL A 251 8.14 -19.05 -7.13
C VAL A 251 8.32 -20.52 -7.56
N ASP A 252 7.56 -20.95 -8.58
CA ASP A 252 7.62 -22.31 -9.14
C ASP A 252 8.72 -22.49 -10.21
N GLN A 253 9.69 -21.57 -10.29
CA GLN A 253 10.92 -21.83 -11.04
C GLN A 253 11.72 -22.96 -10.36
N ASP A 254 11.46 -24.14 -10.89
CA ASP A 254 12.24 -25.37 -10.93
C ASP A 254 13.53 -25.32 -10.11
N VAL A 255 13.60 -26.11 -9.04
CA VAL A 255 14.81 -26.27 -8.21
C VAL A 255 16.02 -26.68 -9.06
N THR A 256 15.79 -27.23 -10.26
CA THR A 256 16.81 -27.53 -11.28
C THR A 256 17.53 -26.28 -11.80
N ALA A 257 16.93 -25.09 -11.78
CA ALA A 257 17.57 -23.81 -12.12
C ALA A 257 18.67 -23.41 -11.13
N PHE A 258 18.72 -24.05 -9.95
CA PHE A 258 19.79 -23.93 -8.97
C PHE A 258 20.90 -24.98 -9.15
N ALA A 259 20.92 -25.70 -10.27
CA ALA A 259 22.01 -26.60 -10.62
C ALA A 259 23.34 -25.83 -10.82
N PRO A 260 24.50 -26.46 -10.56
CA PRO A 260 25.80 -25.83 -10.75
C PRO A 260 26.01 -25.42 -12.22
N GLY A 261 26.05 -24.12 -12.49
CA GLY A 261 26.28 -23.55 -13.82
C GLY A 261 25.19 -22.59 -14.30
N ASP A 262 23.94 -22.76 -13.87
CA ASP A 262 22.79 -21.99 -14.37
C ASP A 262 22.21 -21.00 -13.33
N PHE A 263 22.70 -21.08 -12.09
CA PHE A 263 22.26 -20.22 -10.98
C PHE A 263 22.32 -18.72 -11.30
N THR A 264 23.40 -18.25 -11.95
CA THR A 264 23.55 -16.83 -12.27
C THR A 264 22.52 -16.35 -13.29
N ALA A 265 22.14 -17.20 -14.25
CA ALA A 265 21.12 -16.86 -15.23
C ALA A 265 19.73 -16.79 -14.57
N ALA A 266 19.39 -17.80 -13.75
CA ALA A 266 18.14 -17.84 -12.99
C ALA A 266 17.97 -16.62 -12.08
N VAL A 267 19.03 -16.22 -11.37
CA VAL A 267 19.00 -15.01 -10.52
C VAL A 267 18.82 -13.75 -11.35
N ARG A 268 19.49 -13.63 -12.51
CA ARG A 268 19.35 -12.46 -13.39
C ARG A 268 17.92 -12.32 -13.91
N GLU A 269 17.33 -13.42 -14.36
CA GLU A 269 15.96 -13.47 -14.87
C GLU A 269 14.95 -13.07 -13.77
N ARG A 270 15.16 -13.59 -12.55
CA ARG A 270 14.37 -13.19 -11.39
C ARG A 270 14.48 -11.69 -11.09
N LEU A 271 15.69 -11.14 -11.06
CA LEU A 271 15.91 -9.72 -10.80
C LEU A 271 15.26 -8.84 -11.87
N ALA A 272 15.30 -9.25 -13.14
CA ALA A 272 14.65 -8.53 -14.24
C ALA A 272 13.11 -8.51 -14.10
N ARG A 273 12.49 -9.56 -13.56
CA ARG A 273 11.04 -9.54 -13.28
C ARG A 273 10.70 -8.70 -12.05
N GLU A 274 11.51 -8.79 -11.01
CA GLU A 274 11.30 -8.02 -9.78
C GLU A 274 11.63 -6.52 -9.98
N SER A 275 12.40 -6.15 -11.01
CA SER A 275 12.80 -4.75 -11.29
C SER A 275 11.60 -3.84 -11.60
N ILE A 276 10.51 -4.41 -12.14
CA ILE A 276 9.26 -3.70 -12.50
C ILE A 276 8.74 -2.87 -11.34
N SER A 277 8.81 -3.37 -10.11
CA SER A 277 8.31 -2.65 -8.93
C SER A 277 9.43 -2.16 -8.01
N LYS A 278 10.62 -1.84 -8.54
CA LYS A 278 11.71 -1.28 -7.73
C LYS A 278 11.68 0.23 -7.68
N VAL A 279 11.63 0.88 -8.84
CA VAL A 279 11.73 2.34 -8.96
C VAL A 279 10.54 2.92 -9.71
N VAL A 280 10.14 4.12 -9.31
CA VAL A 280 9.12 4.93 -9.98
C VAL A 280 9.76 5.57 -11.22
N TYR A 281 9.08 5.49 -12.37
CA TYR A 281 9.51 6.10 -13.64
C TYR A 281 11.00 5.83 -13.97
N PRO A 282 11.38 4.57 -14.23
CA PRO A 282 12.73 4.27 -14.69
C PRO A 282 13.05 5.03 -15.98
N ASP A 283 14.33 5.36 -16.15
CA ASP A 283 14.82 6.04 -17.36
C ASP A 283 14.45 5.25 -18.62
N ASP A 284 13.86 5.93 -19.59
CA ASP A 284 13.40 5.37 -20.87
C ASP A 284 14.20 5.87 -22.06
N GLY A 285 15.41 6.42 -21.84
CA GLY A 285 16.35 6.76 -22.90
C GLY A 285 16.90 5.55 -23.69
N SER A 286 16.58 4.33 -23.27
CA SER A 286 16.97 3.06 -23.91
C SER A 286 15.75 2.17 -24.16
N LEU A 287 15.87 1.24 -25.12
CA LEU A 287 14.80 0.27 -25.41
C LEU A 287 14.46 -0.58 -24.17
N GLU A 288 15.46 -0.94 -23.38
CA GLU A 288 15.27 -1.68 -22.13
C GLU A 288 14.47 -0.85 -21.11
N GLY A 289 14.70 0.46 -21.06
CA GLY A 289 13.95 1.40 -20.23
C GLY A 289 12.50 1.57 -20.68
N GLU A 290 12.28 1.73 -21.99
CA GLU A 290 10.94 1.78 -22.58
C GLU A 290 10.15 0.49 -22.32
N GLU A 291 10.79 -0.67 -22.50
CA GLU A 291 10.20 -1.98 -22.19
C GLU A 291 9.80 -2.07 -20.71
N LEU A 292 10.69 -1.66 -19.81
CA LEU A 292 10.40 -1.67 -18.38
C LEU A 292 9.21 -0.77 -18.03
N ARG A 293 9.10 0.42 -18.64
CA ARG A 293 7.95 1.31 -18.45
C ARG A 293 6.66 0.72 -19.00
N LEU A 294 6.72 -0.03 -20.10
CA LEU A 294 5.57 -0.73 -20.66
C LEU A 294 5.13 -1.89 -19.76
N LEU A 295 6.07 -2.63 -19.18
CA LEU A 295 5.77 -3.71 -18.23
C LEU A 295 5.20 -3.20 -16.89
N GLN A 296 5.52 -1.96 -16.52
CA GLN A 296 4.93 -1.30 -15.35
C GLN A 296 3.46 -0.89 -15.55
N ALA A 297 3.05 -0.60 -16.78
CA ALA A 297 1.72 -0.13 -17.14
C ALA A 297 0.70 -1.28 -17.21
#